data_AF-A0A0A8XEV2-F1
#
_entry.id   AF-A0A0A8XEV2-F1
#
_cell.length_a   1.000
_cell.length_b   1.000
_cell.length_c   1.000
_cell.angle_alpha   90.00
_cell.angle_beta   90.00
_cell.angle_gamma   90.00
#
_symmetry.space_group_name_H-M   'P 1'
#
loop_
_entity.id
_entity.type
_entity.pdbx_description
1 polymer ?
#
loop_
_entity_poly.entity_id
_entity_poly.type
_entity_poly.pdbx_seq_one_letter_code
_entity_poly.pdbx_strand_id
1 'polypeptide(L)' 'MTLTDQEAADLAAYILSHERSVWGGHETDWPKGGRPTDIITKDRREKIREGTFDWSEIDNVVQPD' A
#
# COMPACT_ATOMS: atom_id res chain seq x y z
N MET A 1 24.29 6.23 -7.85
CA MET A 1 24.04 4.90 -7.28
C MET A 1 22.54 4.81 -7.10
N THR A 2 21.91 3.81 -7.71
CA THR A 2 20.46 3.58 -7.64
C THR A 2 20.24 2.27 -6.89
N LEU A 3 19.12 2.17 -6.18
CA LEU A 3 18.73 0.94 -5.49
C LEU A 3 18.58 -0.20 -6.50
N THR A 4 18.93 -1.42 -6.09
CA THR A 4 18.48 -2.61 -6.80
C THR A 4 16.97 -2.78 -6.65
N ASP A 5 16.34 -3.56 -7.54
CA ASP A 5 14.90 -3.81 -7.49
C ASP A 5 14.47 -4.46 -6.16
N GLN A 6 15.30 -5.37 -5.63
CA GLN A 6 15.03 -6.00 -4.33
C GLN A 6 15.14 -5.01 -3.18
N GLU A 7 16.17 -4.15 -3.15
CA GLU A 7 16.30 -3.12 -2.12
C GLU A 7 15.15 -2.11 -2.18
N ALA A 8 14.69 -1.74 -3.38
CA ALA A 8 13.54 -0.88 -3.57
C ALA A 8 12.24 -1.54 -3.06
N ALA A 9 12.04 -2.83 -3.34
CA ALA A 9 10.90 -3.60 -2.86
C ALA A 9 10.90 -3.72 -1.33
N ASP A 10 12.06 -4.02 -0.73
CA ASP A 10 12.22 -4.15 0.72
C ASP A 10 11.94 -2.81 1.44
N LEU A 11 12.44 -1.69 0.89
CA LEU A 11 12.17 -0.34 1.39
C LEU A 11 10.67 0.00 1.30
N ALA A 12 10.02 -0.32 0.18
CA ALA A 12 8.59 -0.10 0.01
C ALA A 12 7.78 -0.93 1.01
N ALA A 13 8.10 -2.21 1.18
CA ALA A 13 7.47 -3.09 2.16
C ALA A 13 7.62 -2.54 3.59
N TYR A 14 8.83 -2.11 3.95
CA TYR A 14 9.10 -1.49 5.25
C TYR A 14 8.20 -0.25 5.48
N ILE A 15 8.18 0.70 4.56
CA ILE A 15 7.36 1.92 4.67
C ILE A 15 5.86 1.58 4.76
N LEU A 16 5.38 0.66 3.93
CA LEU A 16 3.96 0.30 3.85
C LEU A 16 3.46 -0.51 5.05
N SER A 17 4.35 -1.21 5.75
CA SER A 17 4.03 -2.02 6.94
C SER A 17 3.75 -1.21 8.21
N HIS A 18 4.03 0.10 8.22
CA HIS A 18 3.80 0.94 9.38
C HIS A 18 2.32 1.12 9.70
N GLU A 19 2.00 1.22 10.99
CA GLU A 19 0.66 1.62 11.40
C GLU A 19 0.36 3.04 10.95
N ARG A 20 -0.90 3.25 10.56
CA ARG A 20 -1.42 4.54 10.13
C ARG A 20 -2.61 4.82 11.01
N SER A 21 -2.62 5.99 11.64
CA SER A 21 -3.76 6.45 12.43
C SER A 21 -5.02 6.47 11.57
N VAL A 22 -6.13 6.00 12.13
CA VAL A 22 -7.45 6.11 11.50
C VAL A 22 -8.07 7.42 11.96
N TRP A 23 -8.38 8.32 11.02
CA TRP A 23 -8.71 9.70 11.38
C TRP A 23 -10.18 10.02 11.61
N GLY A 24 -11.21 9.43 11.00
CA GLY A 24 -12.59 9.88 11.24
C GLY A 24 -12.90 11.30 10.69
N GLY A 25 -14.18 11.61 10.44
CA GLY A 25 -14.60 12.93 9.93
C GLY A 25 -14.39 13.12 8.41
N HIS A 26 -13.92 12.09 7.74
CA HIS A 26 -13.57 12.04 6.31
C HIS A 26 -14.72 11.59 5.40
N GLU A 27 -15.95 11.52 5.92
CA GLU A 27 -17.14 11.06 5.18
C GLU A 27 -17.53 12.05 4.07
N THR A 28 -17.11 13.31 4.20
CA THR A 28 -17.39 14.40 3.26
C THR A 28 -16.18 14.89 2.48
N ASP A 29 -15.00 14.30 2.67
CA ASP A 29 -13.75 14.69 2.01
C ASP A 29 -13.85 14.60 0.47
N TRP A 30 -14.73 13.72 -0.02
CA TRP A 30 -15.04 13.56 -1.44
C TRP A 30 -16.51 13.88 -1.71
N PRO A 31 -16.89 15.17 -1.78
CA PRO A 31 -18.30 15.60 -1.85
C PRO A 31 -19.01 15.19 -3.15
N LYS A 32 -18.28 14.74 -4.18
CA LYS A 32 -18.82 14.24 -5.44
C LYS A 32 -18.65 12.72 -5.61
N GLY A 33 -18.28 12.00 -4.55
CA GLY A 33 -17.78 10.63 -4.64
C GLY A 33 -16.37 10.57 -5.25
N GLY A 34 -15.76 9.38 -5.24
CA GLY A 34 -14.43 9.18 -5.83
C GLY A 34 -13.25 9.26 -4.86
N ARG A 35 -13.44 8.83 -3.61
CA ARG A 35 -12.31 8.57 -2.71
C ARG A 35 -11.28 7.65 -3.42
N PRO A 36 -9.98 8.00 -3.43
CA PRO A 36 -8.95 7.11 -3.92
C PRO A 36 -9.05 5.76 -3.21
N THR A 37 -9.00 4.67 -3.98
CA THR A 37 -9.00 3.33 -3.40
C THR A 37 -7.69 3.15 -2.63
N ASP A 38 -7.79 2.87 -1.32
CA ASP A 38 -6.60 2.50 -0.54
C ASP A 38 -6.19 1.08 -0.91
N ILE A 39 -5.19 0.97 -1.77
CA ILE A 39 -4.69 -0.31 -2.28
C ILE A 39 -4.04 -1.11 -1.14
N ILE A 40 -3.49 -0.46 -0.12
CA ILE A 40 -2.84 -1.11 1.02
C ILE A 40 -3.74 -0.95 2.25
N THR A 41 -4.85 -1.70 2.23
CA THR A 41 -5.83 -1.75 3.32
C THR A 41 -5.20 -2.22 4.64
N LYS A 42 -5.94 -2.09 5.75
CA LYS A 42 -5.50 -2.60 7.06
C LYS A 42 -5.12 -4.09 6.99
N ASP A 43 -5.98 -4.92 6.41
CA ASP A 43 -5.75 -6.36 6.28
C ASP A 43 -4.51 -6.67 5.43
N ARG A 44 -4.27 -5.89 4.36
CA ARG A 44 -3.05 -6.03 3.54
C ARG A 44 -1.80 -5.64 4.33
N ARG A 45 -1.86 -4.60 5.17
CA ARG A 45 -0.73 -4.23 6.05
C ARG A 45 -0.39 -5.31 7.07
N GLU A 46 -1.39 -5.95 7.66
CA GLU A 46 -1.18 -7.07 8.57
C GLU A 46 -0.46 -8.22 7.85
N LYS A 47 -0.91 -8.62 6.65
CA LYS A 47 -0.21 -9.62 5.82
C LYS A 47 1.22 -9.21 5.45
N ILE A 48 1.47 -7.93 5.14
CA ILE A 48 2.83 -7.44 4.83
C ILE A 48 3.73 -7.59 6.05
N ARG A 49 3.26 -7.24 7.25
CA ARG A 49 4.02 -7.38 8.52
C ARG A 49 4.31 -8.85 8.85
N GLU A 50 3.38 -9.74 8.54
CA GLU A 50 3.53 -11.18 8.73
C GLU A 50 4.38 -11.86 7.63
N GLY A 51 4.73 -11.13 6.57
CA GLY A 51 5.48 -11.68 5.43
C GLY A 51 4.65 -12.63 4.56
N THR A 52 3.32 -12.58 4.66
CA THR A 52 2.37 -13.47 3.95
C THR A 52 1.65 -12.77 2.80
N PHE A 53 1.96 -11.50 2.55
CA PHE A 53 1.34 -10.72 1.49
C PHE A 53 1.92 -11.09 0.11
N ASP A 54 1.03 -11.43 -0.82
CA ASP A 54 1.38 -11.65 -2.23
C ASP A 54 1.31 -10.32 -2.99
N TRP A 55 2.48 -9.80 -3.34
CA TRP A 55 2.63 -8.54 -4.06
C TRP A 55 2.08 -8.60 -5.50
N SER A 56 1.90 -9.79 -6.07
CA SER A 56 1.29 -9.97 -7.40
C SER A 56 -0.21 -9.65 -7.43
N GLU A 57 -0.87 -9.56 -6.27
CA GLU A 57 -2.28 -9.15 -6.16
C GLU A 57 -2.49 -7.65 -6.46
N ILE A 58 -1.43 -6.88 -6.68
CA ILE A 58 -1.51 -5.45 -6.99
C ILE A 58 -1.21 -5.21 -8.47
N ASP A 59 -2.27 -5.03 -9.27
CA ASP A 59 -2.20 -4.75 -10.72
C ASP A 59 -1.30 -3.55 -11.09
N ASN A 60 -1.09 -2.61 -10.17
CA ASN A 60 -0.32 -1.37 -10.42
C ASN A 60 1.18 -1.47 -10.03
N VAL A 61 1.65 -2.61 -9.53
CA VAL A 61 3.07 -2.78 -9.12
C VAL A 61 3.92 -3.38 -10.26
N VAL A 62 3.31 -4.06 -11.22
CA VAL A 62 3.97 -4.53 -12.44
C VAL A 62 3.58 -3.61 -13.58
N GLN A 63 4.48 -2.74 -14.02
CA GLN A 63 4.27 -2.07 -15.31
C GLN A 63 4.33 -3.15 -16.40
N PRO A 64 3.28 -3.33 -17.22
CA PRO A 64 3.41 -4.17 -18.40
C PRO A 64 4.45 -3.57 -19.34
N ASP A 65 5.27 -4.44 -19.94
CA ASP A 65 6.37 -4.11 -20.88
C ASP A 65 5.96 -3.13 -21.99
#